data_AF-A0A2N5YPU3-F1
#
_entry.id   AF-A0A2N5YPU3-F1
#
_cell.length_a   1.000
_cell.length_b   1.000
_cell.length_c   1.000
_cell.angle_alpha   90.00
_cell.angle_beta   90.00
_cell.angle_gamma   90.00
#
_symmetry.space_group_name_H-M   'P 1'
#
loop_
_entity.id
_entity.type
_entity.pdbx_description
1 polymer ?
#
loop_
_entity_poly.entity_id
_entity_poly.type
_entity_poly.pdbx_seq_one_letter_code
_entity_poly.pdbx_strand_id
1 'polypeptide(L)'
;MKKSVIIILATMLLGSTAFASGKHHEKINYPDPQFNIIQQLPYSSSGVAVMEKVISKDEYTLYKCPSSYVTNFPGQSITGKNYNYFVYKNNEFHMTVNENNKNDIYNFLTK
;
A
#
# COMPACT_ATOMS: atom_id res chain seq x y z
N MET A 1 29.82 -57.89 -40.12
CA MET A 1 29.04 -56.93 -39.30
C MET A 1 30.01 -55.88 -38.78
N LYS A 2 30.10 -54.72 -39.45
CA LYS A 2 31.07 -53.67 -39.13
C LYS A 2 30.47 -52.70 -38.11
N LYS A 3 31.26 -52.46 -37.06
CA LYS A 3 31.03 -51.52 -35.96
C LYS A 3 30.96 -50.09 -36.51
N SER A 4 30.08 -49.25 -35.96
CA SER A 4 30.38 -47.85 -35.61
C SER A 4 29.23 -47.25 -34.81
N VAL A 5 29.55 -46.94 -33.55
CA VAL A 5 28.79 -46.13 -32.62
C VAL A 5 29.13 -44.67 -32.91
N ILE A 6 28.12 -43.80 -33.05
CA ILE A 6 28.33 -42.34 -33.07
C ILE A 6 27.37 -41.74 -32.04
N ILE A 7 27.96 -41.28 -30.94
CA ILE A 7 27.33 -40.50 -29.87
C ILE A 7 27.47 -39.03 -30.27
N ILE A 8 26.36 -38.32 -30.49
CA ILE A 8 26.37 -36.86 -30.65
C ILE A 8 25.70 -36.27 -29.42
N LEU A 9 26.55 -35.86 -28.48
CA LEU A 9 26.19 -35.13 -27.27
C LEU A 9 26.06 -33.65 -27.64
N ALA A 10 24.82 -33.17 -27.81
CA ALA A 10 24.55 -31.76 -28.06
C ALA A 10 24.38 -31.01 -26.73
N THR A 11 25.47 -30.48 -26.19
CA THR A 11 25.46 -29.50 -25.10
C THR A 11 25.12 -28.13 -25.66
N MET A 12 23.85 -27.72 -25.62
CA MET A 12 23.48 -26.33 -25.83
C MET A 12 23.60 -25.56 -24.51
N LEU A 13 24.63 -24.72 -24.46
CA LEU A 13 24.84 -23.67 -23.47
C LEU A 13 23.65 -22.70 -23.47
N LEU A 14 22.82 -22.74 -22.43
CA LEU A 14 21.91 -21.65 -22.09
C LEU A 14 22.70 -20.60 -21.29
N GLY A 15 23.50 -19.81 -21.99
CA GLY A 15 24.16 -18.61 -21.46
C GLY A 15 23.48 -17.35 -22.00
N SER A 16 22.38 -16.95 -21.37
CA SER A 16 21.72 -15.67 -21.65
C SER A 16 21.53 -14.89 -20.35
N THR A 17 22.58 -14.21 -19.87
CA THR A 17 22.40 -13.16 -18.85
C THR A 17 21.76 -11.96 -19.53
N ALA A 18 20.43 -11.91 -19.49
CA ALA A 18 19.71 -10.70 -19.85
C ALA A 18 19.93 -9.66 -18.74
N PHE A 19 20.86 -8.73 -18.97
CA PHE A 19 20.92 -7.48 -18.24
C PHE A 19 19.71 -6.64 -18.67
N ALA A 20 18.59 -6.79 -17.95
CA ALA A 20 17.51 -5.84 -18.01
C ALA A 20 18.01 -4.55 -17.33
N SER A 21 18.48 -3.62 -18.16
CA SER A 21 18.70 -2.22 -17.79
C SER A 21 17.41 -1.70 -17.18
N GLY A 22 17.40 -1.62 -15.84
CA GLY A 22 16.35 -0.97 -15.09
C GLY A 22 16.34 0.49 -15.49
N LYS A 23 15.46 0.85 -16.43
CA LYS A 23 15.08 2.23 -16.63
C LYS A 23 14.49 2.69 -15.31
N HIS A 24 15.27 3.50 -14.58
CA HIS A 24 14.79 4.36 -13.51
C HIS A 24 13.75 5.29 -14.13
N HIS A 25 12.52 4.81 -14.24
CA HIS A 25 11.37 5.70 -14.28
C HIS A 25 11.26 6.24 -12.87
N GLU A 26 11.92 7.37 -12.65
CA GLU A 26 11.59 8.27 -11.55
C GLU A 26 10.10 8.58 -11.70
N LYS A 27 9.27 7.83 -10.97
CA LYS A 27 7.86 8.11 -10.84
C LYS A 27 7.77 9.40 -10.04
N ILE A 28 7.77 10.51 -10.76
CA ILE A 28 7.20 11.76 -10.27
C ILE A 28 5.76 11.43 -9.91
N ASN A 29 5.53 11.27 -8.60
CA ASN A 29 4.27 10.87 -8.01
C ASN A 29 3.34 12.08 -8.07
N TYR A 30 2.66 12.26 -9.20
CA TYR A 30 1.54 13.19 -9.27
C TYR A 30 0.50 12.72 -8.25
N PRO A 31 0.00 13.60 -7.36
CA PRO A 31 -1.08 13.24 -6.45
C PRO A 31 -2.29 12.83 -7.29
N ASP A 32 -2.55 11.52 -7.30
CA ASP A 32 -3.72 10.88 -7.90
C ASP A 32 -4.97 11.64 -7.44
N PRO A 33 -5.88 12.03 -8.35
CA PRO A 33 -7.13 12.71 -7.97
C PRO A 33 -7.77 12.00 -6.78
N GLN A 34 -8.10 12.79 -5.76
CA GLN A 34 -8.64 12.34 -4.47
C GLN A 34 -9.89 11.47 -4.66
N PHE A 35 -9.68 10.16 -4.82
CA PHE A 35 -10.78 9.21 -4.91
C PHE A 35 -11.40 9.08 -3.52
N ASN A 36 -12.58 9.67 -3.39
CA ASN A 36 -13.46 9.44 -2.25
C ASN A 36 -14.05 8.04 -2.37
N ILE A 37 -13.86 7.21 -1.35
CA ILE A 37 -14.45 5.88 -1.25
C ILE A 37 -15.37 5.79 -0.04
N ILE A 38 -16.38 4.93 -0.09
CA ILE A 38 -17.15 4.55 1.10
C ILE A 38 -16.43 3.37 1.74
N GLN A 39 -16.01 3.53 3.00
CA GLN A 39 -15.23 2.52 3.70
C GLN A 39 -15.73 2.31 5.12
N GLN A 40 -15.60 1.07 5.62
CA GLN A 40 -15.95 0.75 7.01
C GLN A 40 -15.09 1.55 7.97
N LEU A 41 -15.72 2.33 8.85
CA LEU A 41 -15.05 3.15 9.85
C LEU A 41 -15.44 2.65 11.23
N PRO A 42 -14.57 1.90 11.94
CA PRO A 42 -14.77 1.70 13.37
C PRO A 42 -14.85 3.08 14.01
N TYR A 43 -15.75 3.27 14.97
CA TYR A 43 -16.02 4.55 15.64
C TYR A 43 -16.95 5.52 14.90
N SER A 44 -17.47 5.18 13.72
CA SER A 44 -18.61 5.88 13.11
C SER A 44 -19.94 5.33 13.62
N SER A 45 -20.92 6.20 13.83
CA SER A 45 -22.30 5.79 14.15
C SER A 45 -22.99 5.06 13.00
N SER A 46 -22.62 5.34 11.74
CA SER A 46 -23.12 4.63 10.55
C SER A 46 -22.32 3.37 10.22
N GLY A 47 -21.21 3.11 10.90
CA GLY A 47 -20.28 2.01 10.59
C GLY A 47 -19.47 2.17 9.30
N VAL A 48 -19.83 3.12 8.44
CA VAL A 48 -19.13 3.48 7.20
C VAL A 48 -18.98 4.99 7.08
N ALA A 49 -18.01 5.45 6.31
CA ALA A 49 -17.77 6.87 6.04
C ALA A 49 -17.21 7.08 4.64
N VAL A 50 -17.44 8.28 4.08
CA VAL A 50 -16.72 8.72 2.88
C VAL A 50 -15.32 9.13 3.31
N MET A 51 -14.33 8.49 2.69
CA MET A 51 -12.91 8.65 3.01
C MET A 51 -12.12 9.03 1.78
N GLU A 52 -11.16 9.92 1.98
CA GLU A 52 -10.22 10.34 0.95
C GLU A 52 -8.92 9.54 1.08
N LYS A 53 -8.51 8.89 0.00
CA LYS A 53 -7.20 8.22 -0.06
C LYS A 53 -6.08 9.26 -0.02
N VAL A 54 -5.15 9.10 0.92
CA VAL A 54 -3.98 9.98 1.06
C VAL A 54 -2.76 9.38 0.36
N ILE A 55 -2.42 8.13 0.68
CA ILE A 55 -1.29 7.41 0.10
C ILE A 55 -1.49 5.91 0.26
N SER A 56 -0.91 5.12 -0.64
CA SER A 56 -0.84 3.66 -0.53
C SER A 56 0.59 3.17 -0.69
N LYS A 57 0.95 2.11 0.03
CA LYS A 57 2.21 1.37 -0.10
C LYS A 57 1.92 -0.11 0.10
N ASP A 58 2.24 -0.91 -0.91
CA ASP A 58 1.92 -2.34 -0.95
C ASP A 58 0.43 -2.59 -0.63
N GLU A 59 0.15 -3.42 0.37
CA GLU A 59 -1.19 -3.75 0.86
C GLU A 59 -1.79 -2.68 1.80
N TYR A 60 -1.02 -1.65 2.17
CA TYR A 60 -1.46 -0.62 3.10
C TYR A 60 -1.97 0.63 2.39
N THR A 61 -3.05 1.20 2.89
CA THR A 61 -3.58 2.48 2.42
C THR A 61 -3.94 3.37 3.60
N LEU A 62 -3.46 4.61 3.56
CA LEU A 62 -3.84 5.67 4.48
C LEU A 62 -5.02 6.43 3.90
N TYR A 63 -6.10 6.48 4.66
CA TYR A 63 -7.26 7.30 4.39
C TYR A 63 -7.38 8.41 5.41
N LYS A 64 -8.03 9.50 5.02
CA LYS A 64 -8.52 10.53 5.94
C LYS A 64 -10.02 10.73 5.76
N CYS A 65 -10.69 11.13 6.83
CA CYS A 65 -12.10 11.53 6.79
C CYS A 65 -12.34 12.74 7.68
N PRO A 66 -13.40 13.52 7.45
CA PRO A 66 -13.81 14.58 8.37
C PRO A 66 -13.91 14.06 9.81
N SER A 67 -13.46 14.87 10.78
CA SER A 67 -13.48 14.49 12.20
C SER A 67 -14.90 14.21 12.71
N SER A 68 -15.90 14.85 12.12
CA SER A 68 -17.32 14.67 12.41
C SER A 68 -17.86 13.26 12.13
N TYR A 69 -17.16 12.45 11.33
CA TYR A 69 -17.53 11.06 11.06
C TYR A 69 -17.10 10.10 12.16
N VAL A 70 -16.30 10.55 13.12
CA VAL A 70 -15.89 9.75 14.26
C VAL A 70 -16.57 10.22 15.53
N THR A 71 -17.51 9.41 16.01
CA THR A 71 -18.39 9.76 17.13
C THR A 71 -18.13 8.92 18.38
N ASN A 72 -17.57 7.72 18.23
CA ASN A 72 -17.46 6.72 19.31
C ASN A 72 -16.02 6.22 19.52
N PHE A 73 -15.03 7.10 19.48
CA PHE A 73 -13.64 6.67 19.68
C PHE A 73 -13.35 6.31 21.14
N PRO A 74 -12.73 5.15 21.42
CA PRO A 74 -12.33 4.79 22.77
C PRO A 74 -11.14 5.65 23.23
N GLY A 75 -11.36 6.51 24.22
CA GLY A 75 -10.33 7.41 24.77
C GLY A 75 -10.58 8.89 24.45
N GLN A 76 -9.67 9.77 24.88
CA GLN A 76 -9.98 11.20 24.93
C GLN A 76 -9.63 12.01 23.68
N SER A 77 -8.87 11.52 22.69
CA SER A 77 -8.58 12.33 21.49
C SER A 77 -8.07 11.49 20.33
N ILE A 78 -8.82 11.43 19.22
CA ILE A 78 -8.19 11.21 17.91
C ILE A 78 -7.59 12.53 17.48
N THR A 79 -6.41 12.47 16.89
CA THR A 79 -5.78 13.66 16.31
C THR A 79 -6.51 14.07 15.06
N GLY A 80 -7.01 15.30 15.07
CA GLY A 80 -7.67 15.87 13.91
C GLY A 80 -8.60 17.00 14.29
N LYS A 81 -8.17 18.27 14.15
CA LYS A 81 -9.13 19.38 14.28
C LYS A 81 -10.23 19.24 13.22
N ASN A 82 -9.84 18.91 11.99
CA ASN A 82 -10.74 18.81 10.84
C ASN A 82 -10.82 17.40 10.24
N TYR A 83 -9.76 16.60 10.38
CA TYR A 83 -9.66 15.27 9.75
C TYR A 83 -9.01 14.25 10.66
N ASN A 84 -9.57 13.05 10.69
CA ASN A 84 -8.98 11.87 11.33
C ASN A 84 -8.41 10.94 10.25
N TYR A 85 -7.38 10.18 10.62
CA TYR A 85 -6.59 9.37 9.70
C TYR A 85 -6.58 7.91 10.13
N PHE A 86 -6.70 7.02 9.16
CA PHE A 86 -6.86 5.58 9.38
C PHE A 86 -6.04 4.79 8.37
N VAL A 87 -5.35 3.76 8.86
CA VAL A 87 -4.62 2.82 8.03
C VAL A 87 -5.48 1.59 7.80
N TYR A 88 -5.55 1.16 6.55
CA TYR A 88 -6.16 -0.08 6.12
C TYR A 88 -5.09 -0.98 5.52
N LYS A 89 -5.23 -2.29 5.74
CA LYS A 89 -4.40 -3.33 5.14
C LYS A 89 -5.32 -4.28 4.39
N ASN A 90 -5.09 -4.50 3.10
CA ASN A 90 -5.98 -5.33 2.27
C ASN A 90 -7.45 -4.91 2.36
N ASN A 91 -7.71 -3.60 2.39
CA ASN A 91 -9.05 -2.98 2.55
C ASN A 91 -9.76 -3.25 3.89
N GLU A 92 -9.08 -3.82 4.89
CA GLU A 92 -9.61 -3.97 6.25
C GLU A 92 -8.98 -2.95 7.19
N PHE A 93 -9.77 -2.48 8.16
CA PHE A 93 -9.26 -1.53 9.16
C PHE A 93 -8.09 -2.16 9.92
N HIS A 94 -6.96 -1.46 9.92
CA HIS A 94 -5.76 -1.92 10.60
C HIS A 94 -5.51 -1.14 11.89
N MET A 95 -5.44 0.19 11.80
CA MET A 95 -5.21 1.04 12.96
C MET A 95 -5.61 2.50 12.74
N THR A 96 -5.79 3.21 13.86
CA THR A 96 -5.97 4.67 13.87
C THR A 96 -4.61 5.36 13.97
N VAL A 97 -4.46 6.46 13.23
CA VAL A 97 -3.29 7.35 13.36
C VAL A 97 -3.54 8.34 14.50
N ASN A 98 -2.60 8.42 15.44
CA ASN A 98 -2.64 9.34 16.56
C ASN A 98 -1.28 10.01 16.81
N GLU A 99 -1.21 10.92 17.77
CA GLU A 99 0.03 11.63 18.12
C GLU A 99 1.20 10.70 18.46
N ASN A 100 0.93 9.52 19.00
CA ASN A 100 1.97 8.58 19.42
C ASN A 100 2.57 7.78 18.26
N ASN A 101 1.89 7.68 17.10
CA ASN A 101 2.33 6.83 16.00
C ASN A 101 2.42 7.54 14.63
N LYS A 102 1.96 8.79 14.50
CA LYS A 102 1.89 9.50 13.21
C LYS A 102 3.21 9.57 12.46
N ASN A 103 4.33 9.73 13.18
CA ASN A 103 5.66 9.83 12.58
C ASN A 103 6.12 8.49 12.01
N ASP A 104 5.88 7.40 12.74
CA ASP A 104 6.27 6.05 12.31
C ASP A 104 5.44 5.61 11.11
N ILE A 105 4.14 5.91 11.11
CA ILE A 105 3.24 5.63 9.99
C ILE A 105 3.65 6.42 8.75
N TYR A 106 3.94 7.72 8.91
CA TYR A 106 4.44 8.54 7.80
C TYR A 106 5.74 7.96 7.23
N ASN A 107 6.71 7.63 8.08
CA ASN A 107 7.97 7.04 7.66
C ASN A 107 7.75 5.72 6.93
N PHE A 108 6.93 4.82 7.49
CA PHE A 108 6.62 3.53 6.88
C PHE A 108 6.00 3.66 5.48
N LEU A 109 5.10 4.62 5.29
CA LEU A 109 4.37 4.80 4.02
C LEU A 109 5.14 5.58 2.96
N THR A 110 6.17 6.34 3.33
CA THR A 110 6.89 7.26 2.41
C THR A 110 8.34 6.89 2.14
N LYS A 111 8.96 6.07 2.99
CA LYS A 111 10.34 5.57 2.82
C LYS A 111 10.32 4.10 2.44
#